data_AF-A0A383DDZ7-F1
#
_entry.id   AF-A0A383DDZ7-F1
#
_cell.length_a   1.000
_cell.length_b   1.000
_cell.length_c   1.000
_cell.angle_alpha   90.00
_cell.angle_beta   90.00
_cell.angle_gamma   90.00
#
_symmetry.space_group_name_H-M   'P 1'
#
loop_
_entity.id
_entity.type
_entity.pdbx_description
1 polymer ?
#
loop_
_entity_poly.entity_id
_entity_poly.type
_entity_poly.pdbx_seq_one_letter_code
_entity_poly.pdbx_strand_id
1 'polypeptide(L)'
;MHIRSIVSPLLKWFGGNARDLPWRRTRDPYAIWISEIMLQQTQVKTVIPYWQRWMVQLPNIASLAAADEDTVIKLWEGLGYYSRARNLQRAAKRICDELGGRFPRDLAGVLALPGVGRYTGG
;
A
#
# COMPACT_ATOMS: atom_id res chain seq x y z
N MET A 1 30.05 -9.75 -13.07
CA MET A 1 29.46 -8.57 -12.39
C MET A 1 28.94 -9.04 -11.04
N HIS A 2 29.59 -8.67 -9.94
CA HIS A 2 29.20 -9.12 -8.60
C HIS A 2 28.07 -8.23 -8.08
N ILE A 3 26.93 -8.79 -7.66
CA ILE A 3 25.76 -8.04 -7.17
C ILE A 3 26.14 -7.04 -6.05
N ARG A 4 27.16 -7.35 -5.25
CA ARG A 4 27.63 -6.43 -4.19
C ARG A 4 28.27 -5.15 -4.71
N SER A 5 28.85 -5.14 -5.92
CA SER A 5 29.53 -3.95 -6.46
C SER A 5 28.57 -2.89 -7.00
N ILE A 6 27.29 -3.23 -7.23
CA ILE A 6 26.28 -2.27 -7.72
C ILE A 6 25.50 -1.58 -6.60
N VAL A 7 25.52 -2.13 -5.38
CA VAL A 7 24.70 -1.61 -4.27
C VAL A 7 25.11 -0.18 -3.91
N SER A 8 26.40 0.06 -3.65
CA SER A 8 26.88 1.38 -3.23
C SER A 8 26.64 2.47 -4.30
N PRO A 9 26.98 2.25 -5.59
CA PRO A 9 26.65 3.20 -6.65
C PRO A 9 25.14 3.47 -6.80
N LEU A 10 24.31 2.43 -6.71
CA LEU A 10 22.86 2.56 -6.83
C LEU A 10 22.26 3.35 -5.66
N LEU A 11 22.71 3.09 -4.44
CA LEU A 11 22.28 3.84 -3.25
C LEU A 11 22.71 5.31 -3.33
N LYS A 12 23.93 5.59 -3.79
CA LYS A 12 24.41 6.96 -4.00
C LYS A 12 23.56 7.70 -5.04
N TRP A 13 23.27 7.07 -6.17
CA TRP A 13 22.41 7.65 -7.19
C TRP A 13 20.99 7.89 -6.65
N PHE A 14 20.41 6.91 -5.95
CA PHE A 14 19.07 7.03 -5.36
C PHE A 14 19.00 8.19 -4.36
N GLY A 15 20.01 8.35 -3.50
CA GLY A 15 20.06 9.45 -2.53
C GLY A 15 19.99 10.85 -3.16
N GLY A 16 20.52 11.03 -4.38
CA GLY A 16 20.49 12.31 -5.10
C GLY A 16 19.38 12.45 -6.14
N ASN A 17 18.74 11.34 -6.57
CA ASN A 17 17.84 11.32 -7.73
C ASN A 17 16.46 10.69 -7.44
N ALA A 18 16.20 10.25 -6.21
CA ALA A 18 14.92 9.63 -5.86
C ALA A 18 13.76 10.61 -6.12
N ARG A 19 12.73 10.11 -6.80
CA ARG A 19 11.46 10.84 -6.88
C ARG A 19 10.87 10.98 -5.48
N ASP A 20 10.43 12.19 -5.21
CA ASP A 20 9.67 12.54 -4.02
C ASP A 20 8.22 12.07 -4.18
N LEU A 21 7.83 11.09 -3.37
CA LEU A 21 6.50 10.47 -3.40
C LEU A 21 5.89 10.51 -2.01
N PRO A 22 4.59 10.84 -1.85
CA PRO A 22 3.97 11.02 -0.54
C PRO A 22 4.15 9.82 0.41
N TRP A 23 3.98 8.60 -0.11
CA TRP A 23 4.14 7.36 0.65
C TRP A 23 5.59 7.02 1.02
N ARG A 24 6.60 7.69 0.43
CA ARG A 24 8.01 7.57 0.84
C ARG A 24 8.38 8.47 2.02
N ARG A 25 7.51 9.42 2.38
CA ARG A 25 7.72 10.35 3.50
C ARG A 25 7.19 9.80 4.84
N THR A 26 6.59 8.61 4.83
CA THR A 26 6.03 7.95 6.00
C THR A 26 6.67 6.56 6.20
N ARG A 27 6.62 6.07 7.44
CA ARG A 27 6.98 4.68 7.80
C ARG A 27 5.77 3.86 8.23
N ASP A 28 4.56 4.42 8.08
CA ASP A 28 3.32 3.72 8.42
C ASP A 28 3.08 2.54 7.45
N PRO A 29 3.05 1.29 7.94
CA PRO A 29 2.81 0.11 7.12
C PRO A 29 1.47 0.17 6.37
N TYR A 30 0.43 0.76 6.97
CA TYR A 30 -0.88 0.91 6.32
C TYR A 30 -0.77 1.82 5.10
N ALA A 31 -0.22 3.02 5.29
CA ALA A 31 -0.07 4.02 4.23
C ALA A 31 0.80 3.50 3.07
N ILE A 32 1.87 2.77 3.38
CA ILE A 32 2.74 2.12 2.38
C ILE A 32 1.97 1.03 1.64
N TRP A 33 1.27 0.14 2.35
CA TRP A 33 0.48 -0.94 1.76
C TRP A 33 -0.58 -0.43 0.77
N ILE A 34 -1.31 0.64 1.12
CA ILE A 34 -2.28 1.26 0.21
C ILE A 34 -1.59 1.75 -1.07
N SER A 35 -0.41 2.39 -0.95
CA SER A 35 0.33 2.86 -2.11
C SER A 35 0.76 1.72 -3.04
N GLU A 36 1.25 0.62 -2.47
CA GLU A 36 1.69 -0.56 -3.23
C GLU A 36 0.53 -1.19 -4.01
N ILE A 37 -0.64 -1.36 -3.38
CA ILE A 37 -1.82 -1.91 -4.06
C ILE A 37 -2.34 -0.97 -5.15
N MET A 38 -2.36 0.34 -4.91
CA MET A 38 -2.75 1.32 -5.93
C MET A 38 -1.79 1.32 -7.13
N LEU A 39 -0.48 1.20 -6.89
CA LEU A 39 0.56 1.19 -7.93
C LEU A 39 0.55 -0.07 -8.81
N GLN A 40 -0.14 -1.13 -8.41
CA GLN A 40 -0.35 -2.28 -9.29
C GLN A 40 -1.10 -1.86 -10.56
N GLN A 41 -0.46 -2.02 -11.72
CA GLN A 41 -1.04 -1.72 -13.04
C GLN A 41 -1.56 -0.27 -13.19
N THR A 42 -1.10 0.66 -12.34
CA THR A 42 -1.50 2.08 -12.38
C THR A 42 -0.27 2.99 -12.32
N GLN A 43 -0.22 4.02 -13.16
CA GLN A 43 0.92 4.93 -13.20
C GLN A 43 1.01 5.81 -11.94
N VAL A 44 2.24 6.08 -11.48
CA VAL A 44 2.52 6.90 -10.28
C VAL A 44 1.77 8.24 -10.28
N LYS A 45 1.81 8.98 -11.40
CA LYS A 45 1.14 10.29 -11.52
C LYS A 45 -0.37 10.21 -11.27
N THR A 46 -1.00 9.11 -11.64
CA THR A 46 -2.42 8.86 -11.44
C THR A 46 -2.69 8.50 -9.98
N VAL A 47 -1.82 7.71 -9.35
CA VAL A 47 -2.00 7.24 -7.96
C VAL A 47 -1.89 8.37 -6.94
N ILE A 48 -1.00 9.34 -7.12
CA ILE A 48 -0.73 10.42 -6.14
C ILE A 48 -2.02 11.07 -5.58
N PRO A 49 -2.92 11.64 -6.40
CA PRO A 49 -4.12 12.30 -5.88
C PRO A 49 -5.12 11.33 -5.25
N TYR A 50 -5.15 10.06 -5.67
CA TYR A 50 -6.03 9.04 -5.08
C TYR A 50 -5.55 8.63 -3.71
N TRP A 51 -4.25 8.35 -3.58
CA TRP A 51 -3.63 8.01 -2.31
C TRP A 51 -3.81 9.15 -1.29
N GLN A 52 -3.62 10.40 -1.70
CA GLN A 52 -3.84 11.55 -0.81
C GLN A 52 -5.28 11.64 -0.30
N ARG A 53 -6.29 11.53 -1.18
CA ARG A 53 -7.70 11.53 -0.75
C ARG A 53 -8.03 10.34 0.13
N TRP A 54 -7.50 9.17 -0.20
CA TRP A 54 -7.68 7.95 0.57
C TRP A 54 -7.14 8.12 1.99
N MET A 55 -5.91 8.61 2.15
CA MET A 55 -5.30 8.79 3.46
C MET A 55 -5.98 9.85 4.32
N VAL A 56 -6.73 10.78 3.73
CA VAL A 56 -7.57 11.73 4.48
C VAL A 56 -8.84 11.06 5.00
N GLN A 57 -9.51 10.26 4.16
CA GLN A 57 -10.83 9.68 4.49
C GLN A 57 -10.72 8.38 5.29
N LEU A 58 -9.74 7.55 4.95
CA LEU A 58 -9.46 6.26 5.57
C LEU A 58 -8.00 6.28 6.06
N PRO A 59 -7.69 6.99 7.16
CA PRO A 59 -6.32 7.24 7.60
C PRO A 59 -5.61 6.02 8.20
N ASN A 60 -6.35 4.97 8.57
CA ASN A 60 -5.79 3.78 9.21
C ASN A 60 -6.60 2.51 8.87
N ILE A 61 -6.07 1.37 9.30
CA ILE A 61 -6.64 0.05 9.01
C ILE A 61 -8.06 -0.12 9.60
N ALA A 62 -8.33 0.43 10.78
CA ALA A 62 -9.65 0.36 11.42
C ALA A 62 -10.68 1.20 10.66
N SER A 63 -10.31 2.40 10.19
CA SER A 63 -11.17 3.21 9.33
C SER A 63 -11.52 2.48 8.03
N LEU A 64 -10.55 1.80 7.39
CA LEU A 64 -10.82 1.00 6.19
C LEU A 64 -11.70 -0.22 6.49
N ALA A 65 -11.50 -0.90 7.61
CA ALA A 65 -12.29 -2.06 8.00
C ALA A 65 -13.75 -1.69 8.30
N ALA A 66 -13.97 -0.55 8.95
CA ALA A 66 -15.28 -0.07 9.39
C ALA A 66 -16.06 0.68 8.30
N ALA A 67 -15.40 1.18 7.25
CA ALA A 67 -16.07 1.89 6.16
C ALA A 67 -17.04 1.00 5.39
N ASP A 68 -18.13 1.59 4.90
CA ASP A 68 -19.04 0.95 3.96
C ASP A 68 -18.32 0.62 2.65
N GLU A 69 -18.70 -0.50 2.02
CA GLU A 69 -18.11 -0.92 0.74
C GLU A 69 -18.29 0.14 -0.35
N ASP A 70 -19.44 0.82 -0.40
CA ASP A 70 -19.70 1.90 -1.35
C ASP A 70 -18.74 3.07 -1.17
N THR A 71 -18.39 3.43 0.07
CA THR A 71 -17.38 4.46 0.36
C THR A 71 -16.02 4.04 -0.18
N VAL A 72 -15.62 2.79 0.05
CA VAL A 72 -14.35 2.25 -0.43
C VAL A 72 -14.28 2.23 -1.95
N ILE A 73 -15.35 1.77 -2.61
CA ILE A 73 -15.43 1.75 -4.08
C ILE A 73 -15.44 3.17 -4.64
N LYS A 74 -16.12 4.11 -4.00
CA LYS A 74 -16.17 5.51 -4.43
C LYS A 74 -14.80 6.18 -4.36
N LEU A 75 -14.02 5.91 -3.31
CA LEU A 75 -12.65 6.41 -3.19
C LEU A 75 -11.69 5.80 -4.23
N TRP A 76 -12.01 4.60 -4.72
CA TRP A 76 -11.24 3.88 -5.74
C TRP A 76 -11.67 4.18 -7.18
N GLU A 77 -12.81 4.83 -7.37
CA GLU A 77 -13.45 5.06 -8.67
C GLU A 77 -12.50 5.78 -9.64
N GLY A 78 -12.17 5.12 -10.75
CA GLY A 78 -11.23 5.62 -11.77
C GLY A 78 -9.84 4.98 -11.76
N LEU A 79 -9.48 4.20 -10.73
CA LEU A 79 -8.24 3.39 -10.74
C LEU A 79 -8.37 2.05 -11.47
N GLY A 80 -9.60 1.61 -11.76
CA GLY A 80 -9.88 0.30 -12.36
C GLY A 80 -9.51 -0.87 -11.44
N TYR A 81 -9.75 -2.10 -11.91
CA TYR A 81 -9.50 -3.34 -11.16
C TYR A 81 -10.06 -3.31 -9.72
N TYR A 82 -11.37 -3.06 -9.60
CA TYR A 82 -12.08 -2.89 -8.32
C TYR A 82 -11.96 -4.07 -7.34
N SER A 83 -11.58 -5.26 -7.83
CA SER A 83 -11.24 -6.39 -6.97
C SER A 83 -10.11 -6.05 -5.99
N ARG A 84 -9.18 -5.15 -6.35
CA ARG A 84 -8.13 -4.66 -5.44
C ARG A 84 -8.71 -3.93 -4.24
N ALA A 85 -9.66 -3.01 -4.45
CA ALA A 85 -10.33 -2.27 -3.38
C ALA A 85 -11.11 -3.20 -2.44
N ARG A 86 -11.85 -4.16 -3.01
CA ARG A 86 -12.59 -5.16 -2.24
C ARG A 86 -11.64 -6.08 -1.45
N ASN A 87 -10.51 -6.47 -2.03
CA ASN A 87 -9.50 -7.27 -1.34
C ASN A 87 -8.83 -6.49 -0.20
N LEU A 88 -8.50 -5.21 -0.42
CA LEU A 88 -7.99 -4.31 0.61
C LEU A 88 -8.93 -4.26 1.81
N GLN A 89 -10.22 -4.01 1.58
CA GLN A 89 -11.21 -3.92 2.66
C GLN A 89 -11.37 -5.26 3.40
N ARG A 90 -11.42 -6.39 2.68
CA ARG A 90 -11.47 -7.72 3.30
C ARG A 90 -10.24 -8.02 4.15
N ALA A 91 -9.05 -7.67 3.67
CA ALA A 91 -7.81 -7.80 4.43
C ALA A 91 -7.82 -6.91 5.68
N ALA A 92 -8.33 -5.68 5.58
CA ALA A 92 -8.44 -4.77 6.72
C ALA A 92 -9.37 -5.28 7.81
N LYS A 93 -10.55 -5.81 7.43
CA LYS A 93 -11.49 -6.47 8.36
C LYS A 93 -10.80 -7.62 9.09
N ARG A 94 -10.14 -8.50 8.33
CA ARG A 94 -9.39 -9.63 8.90
C ARG A 94 -8.29 -9.21 9.87
N ILE A 95 -7.52 -8.16 9.55
CA ILE A 95 -6.49 -7.62 10.46
C ILE A 95 -7.13 -7.07 11.75
N CYS A 96 -8.28 -6.41 11.65
CA CYS A 96 -8.99 -5.90 12.83
C CYS A 96 -9.50 -7.05 13.70
N ASP A 97 -10.12 -8.05 13.08
CA ASP A 97 -10.76 -9.17 13.77
C ASP A 97 -9.74 -10.16 14.38
N GLU A 98 -8.69 -10.53 13.63
CA GLU A 98 -7.73 -11.56 14.03
C GLU A 98 -6.49 -11.00 14.74
N LEU A 99 -6.08 -9.77 14.44
CA LEU A 99 -4.82 -9.17 14.92
C LEU A 99 -5.04 -7.92 15.80
N GLY A 100 -6.28 -7.66 16.21
CA GLY A 100 -6.63 -6.52 17.06
C GLY A 100 -6.30 -5.17 16.42
N GLY A 101 -6.39 -5.08 15.10
CA GLY A 101 -6.10 -3.86 14.33
C GLY A 101 -4.61 -3.57 14.17
N ARG A 102 -3.73 -4.50 14.56
CA ARG A 102 -2.27 -4.34 14.38
C ARG A 102 -1.86 -4.91 13.03
N PHE A 103 -1.39 -4.03 12.14
CA PHE A 103 -0.83 -4.46 10.86
C PHE A 103 0.35 -5.42 11.09
N PRO A 104 0.42 -6.57 10.38
CA PRO A 104 1.51 -7.51 10.54
C PRO A 104 2.87 -6.86 10.32
N ARG A 105 3.83 -7.15 11.19
CA ARG A 105 5.20 -6.60 11.11
C ARG A 105 6.19 -7.55 10.45
N ASP A 106 5.78 -8.79 10.18
CA ASP A 106 6.58 -9.79 9.52
C ASP A 106 6.07 -10.06 8.10
N LEU A 107 7.01 -10.41 7.23
CA LEU A 107 6.72 -10.70 5.83
C LEU A 107 5.69 -11.85 5.69
N ALA A 108 5.79 -12.85 6.55
CA ALA A 108 4.86 -13.98 6.57
C ALA A 108 3.41 -13.53 6.86
N GLY A 109 3.21 -12.65 7.84
CA GLY A 109 1.90 -12.11 8.17
C GLY A 109 1.35 -11.18 7.10
N VAL A 110 2.21 -10.39 6.43
CA VAL A 110 1.78 -9.54 5.31
C VAL A 110 1.35 -10.37 4.11
N LEU A 111 2.11 -11.42 3.74
CA LEU A 111 1.79 -12.32 2.61
C LEU A 111 0.56 -13.20 2.82
N ALA A 112 0.11 -13.39 4.06
CA ALA A 112 -1.11 -14.13 4.38
C ALA A 112 -2.40 -13.30 4.15
N LEU A 113 -2.27 -12.00 3.86
CA LEU A 113 -3.40 -11.10 3.65
C LEU A 113 -3.99 -11.24 2.23
N PRO A 114 -5.34 -11.24 2.08
CA PRO A 114 -5.99 -11.26 0.77
C PRO A 114 -5.49 -10.14 -0.16
N GLY A 115 -5.03 -10.49 -1.36
CA GLY A 115 -4.57 -9.52 -2.36
C GLY A 115 -3.11 -9.05 -2.20
N VAL A 116 -2.38 -9.54 -1.19
CA VAL A 116 -0.93 -9.35 -1.05
C VAL A 116 -0.23 -10.60 -1.61
N GLY A 117 0.30 -10.50 -2.83
CA GLY A 117 1.18 -11.53 -3.40
C GLY A 117 2.64 -11.35 -2.99
N ARG A 118 3.51 -12.32 -3.31
CA ARG A 118 4.98 -12.28 -3.07
C ARG A 118 5.69 -11.00 -3.54
N TYR A 119 5.07 -10.18 -4.39
CA TYR A 119 5.64 -8.96 -4.95
C TYR A 119 5.55 -7.73 -4.03
N THR A 120 4.63 -7.71 -3.06
CA THR A 120 4.39 -6.56 -2.15
C THR A 120 5.01 -6.74 -0.76
N GLY A 121 5.88 -7.73 -0.58
CA GLY A 121 6.55 -8.02 0.68
C GLY A 121 8.09 -7.99 0.61
N GLY A 122 8.65 -7.45 -0.47
CA GLY A 122 10.11 -7.29 -0.62
C GLY A 122 10.65 -6.13 0.21
#